data_AF-A0A9Q1MXQ1-F1
#
_entry.id   AF-A0A9Q1MXQ1-F1
#
_cell.length_a   1.000
_cell.length_b   1.000
_cell.length_c   1.000
_cell.angle_alpha   90.00
_cell.angle_beta   90.00
_cell.angle_gamma   90.00
#
_symmetry.space_group_name_H-M   'P 1'
#
loop_
_entity.id
_entity.type
_entity.pdbx_description
1 polymer ?
#
loop_
_entity_poly.entity_id
_entity_poly.type
_entity_poly.pdbx_seq_one_letter_code
_entity_poly.pdbx_strand_id
1 'polypeptide(L)'
;MRADLVRNLGNMCNSELHKGRLHVRRLIKEYIDEVSTQLRMVCGSDSEELLLEEKLAFMHETRHAFGRTALLLSGGASLGAFHVGVVKTLVEHKLLPRIIAGSSVGSIMCSIVATRSWPELQSFFEDSWHSLQFFDQLGGIFTIFRRVMTQGAVHEIRQLQVLLRNLTNNLTFQEAYDMTGRILGITVCSPRKHEPPRCLNYLTSPHVVIWSDVTASCAFPGLFEAQELMAKDRSGDLVPYHPPFHLGSDATSGASSRRWRDGSLEVDLPMMQLKELFNVNHFIVSQANQHIAPPLRIKEFVRAYGGNFAAKLAQLTEMEVKHRCHQVLELGFPLGGIAKLFAQDWEGDVTVVMPATLAQYSKIIQNPSTLELQKAAN
;
A
#
# COMPACT_ATOMS: atom_id res chain seq x y z
N MET A 1 -31.16 3.50 -15.25
CA MET A 1 -29.82 2.88 -15.14
C MET A 1 -29.14 3.06 -13.78
N ARG A 2 -29.31 4.19 -13.07
CA ARG A 2 -28.61 4.42 -11.77
C ARG A 2 -29.04 3.49 -10.61
N ALA A 3 -30.30 3.03 -10.59
CA ALA A 3 -30.85 2.30 -9.45
C ALA A 3 -30.20 0.94 -9.15
N ASP A 4 -29.68 0.25 -10.17
CA ASP A 4 -29.24 -1.15 -10.05
C ASP A 4 -27.74 -1.38 -10.31
N LEU A 5 -26.95 -0.32 -10.56
CA LEU A 5 -25.52 -0.48 -10.81
C LEU A 5 -24.75 -0.66 -9.49
N VAL A 6 -24.74 -1.90 -9.00
CA VAL A 6 -24.05 -2.29 -7.78
C VAL A 6 -22.78 -3.06 -8.11
N ARG A 7 -21.65 -2.64 -7.53
CA ARG A 7 -20.35 -3.28 -7.75
C ARG A 7 -20.30 -4.75 -7.36
N ASN A 8 -21.03 -5.16 -6.34
CA ASN A 8 -21.08 -6.55 -5.88
C ASN A 8 -22.42 -7.23 -6.17
N LEU A 9 -22.93 -7.08 -7.39
CA LEU A 9 -24.14 -7.78 -7.83
C LEU A 9 -23.97 -9.30 -7.71
N GLY A 10 -24.91 -9.99 -7.04
CA GLY A 10 -24.88 -11.44 -6.91
C GLY A 10 -23.64 -11.99 -6.21
N ASN A 11 -22.97 -11.19 -5.38
CA ASN A 11 -21.73 -11.54 -4.68
C ASN A 11 -20.54 -11.86 -5.63
N MET A 12 -20.50 -11.23 -6.82
CA MET A 12 -19.46 -11.47 -7.82
C MET A 12 -18.05 -11.02 -7.39
N CYS A 13 -17.92 -10.14 -6.40
CA CYS A 13 -16.64 -9.73 -5.82
C CYS A 13 -16.10 -10.69 -4.75
N ASN A 14 -16.79 -11.80 -4.46
CA ASN A 14 -16.32 -12.77 -3.48
C ASN A 14 -14.97 -13.39 -3.89
N SER A 15 -13.95 -13.20 -3.07
CA SER A 15 -12.59 -13.72 -3.29
C SER A 15 -12.57 -15.24 -3.54
N GLU A 16 -13.44 -16.00 -2.85
CA GLU A 16 -13.56 -17.46 -3.01
C GLU A 16 -13.90 -17.90 -4.43
N LEU A 17 -14.63 -17.05 -5.17
CA LEU A 17 -15.06 -17.37 -6.52
C LEU A 17 -13.92 -17.29 -7.54
N HIS A 18 -12.91 -16.47 -7.24
CA HIS A 18 -11.74 -16.20 -8.09
C HIS A 18 -10.48 -16.95 -7.64
N LYS A 19 -10.46 -17.43 -6.38
CA LYS A 19 -9.32 -18.15 -5.82
C LYS A 19 -8.95 -19.39 -6.63
N GLY A 20 -7.68 -19.50 -7.00
CA GLY A 20 -7.15 -20.63 -7.79
C GLY A 20 -7.61 -20.67 -9.26
N ARG A 21 -8.28 -19.62 -9.76
CA ARG A 21 -8.68 -19.51 -11.15
C ARG A 21 -7.85 -18.44 -11.86
N LEU A 22 -7.35 -18.79 -13.04
CA LEU A 22 -6.64 -17.85 -13.92
C LEU A 22 -7.60 -16.92 -14.68
N HIS A 23 -8.88 -17.30 -14.77
CA HIS A 23 -9.88 -16.58 -15.55
C HIS A 23 -11.14 -16.31 -14.74
N VAL A 24 -11.71 -15.13 -14.94
CA VAL A 24 -13.04 -14.75 -14.42
C VAL A 24 -14.09 -15.66 -15.05
N ARG A 25 -15.12 -16.04 -14.27
CA ARG A 25 -16.23 -16.85 -14.79
C ARG A 25 -16.93 -16.13 -15.93
N ARG A 26 -17.29 -16.87 -16.99
CA ARG A 26 -17.92 -16.35 -18.20
C ARG A 26 -19.08 -15.39 -17.93
N LEU A 27 -20.03 -15.76 -17.07
CA LEU A 27 -21.19 -14.93 -16.73
C LEU A 27 -20.81 -13.57 -16.10
N ILE A 28 -19.79 -13.54 -15.24
CA ILE A 28 -19.32 -12.30 -14.61
C ILE A 28 -18.64 -11.43 -15.66
N LYS A 29 -17.83 -12.03 -16.53
CA LYS A 29 -17.19 -11.32 -17.63
C LYS A 29 -18.21 -10.72 -18.60
N GLU A 30 -19.18 -11.52 -19.05
CA GLU A 30 -20.26 -11.07 -19.94
C GLU A 30 -21.05 -9.89 -19.32
N TYR A 31 -21.37 -9.96 -18.02
CA TYR A 31 -22.02 -8.85 -17.31
C TYR A 31 -21.15 -7.57 -17.28
N ILE A 32 -19.87 -7.68 -16.92
CA ILE A 32 -18.96 -6.53 -16.85
C ILE A 32 -18.76 -5.92 -18.24
N ASP A 33 -18.62 -6.76 -19.27
CA ASP A 33 -18.45 -6.34 -20.66
C ASP A 33 -19.70 -5.63 -21.19
N GLU A 34 -20.91 -6.13 -20.87
CA GLU A 34 -22.18 -5.51 -21.23
C GLU A 34 -22.36 -4.14 -20.56
N VAL A 35 -22.13 -4.06 -19.24
CA VAL A 35 -22.20 -2.79 -18.49
C VAL A 35 -21.20 -1.77 -19.04
N SER A 36 -19.97 -2.21 -19.32
CA SER A 36 -18.93 -1.34 -19.89
C SER A 36 -19.30 -0.85 -21.28
N THR A 37 -19.92 -1.70 -22.11
CA THR A 37 -20.40 -1.36 -23.44
C THR A 37 -21.52 -0.32 -23.37
N GLN A 38 -22.49 -0.52 -22.49
CA GLN A 38 -23.58 0.43 -22.25
C GLN A 38 -23.09 1.81 -21.79
N LEU A 39 -22.14 1.85 -20.85
CA LEU A 39 -21.54 3.12 -20.42
C LEU A 39 -20.79 3.82 -21.56
N ARG A 40 -20.06 3.08 -22.40
CA ARG A 40 -19.39 3.64 -23.58
C ARG A 40 -20.40 4.16 -24.62
N MET A 41 -21.52 3.48 -24.83
CA MET A 41 -22.59 3.94 -25.72
C MET A 41 -23.19 5.27 -25.24
N VAL A 42 -23.42 5.42 -23.93
CA VAL A 42 -23.89 6.68 -23.35
C VAL A 42 -22.87 7.80 -23.60
N CYS A 43 -21.57 7.54 -23.38
CA CYS A 43 -20.52 8.52 -23.65
C CYS A 43 -20.40 8.92 -25.13
N GLY A 44 -20.50 7.95 -26.04
CA GLY A 44 -20.29 8.14 -27.48
C GLY A 44 -21.54 8.55 -28.27
N SER A 45 -22.68 8.71 -27.60
CA SER A 45 -23.92 9.12 -28.27
C SER A 45 -23.89 10.62 -28.60
N ASP A 46 -23.71 10.99 -29.86
CA ASP A 46 -23.81 12.39 -30.34
C ASP A 46 -25.29 12.79 -30.55
N SER A 47 -26.13 12.56 -29.55
CA SER A 47 -27.52 13.04 -29.56
C SER A 47 -27.57 14.50 -29.08
N GLU A 48 -28.27 15.35 -29.85
CA GLU A 48 -28.60 16.73 -29.44
C GLU A 48 -29.49 16.78 -28.18
N GLU A 49 -30.12 15.65 -27.81
CA GLU A 49 -30.98 15.55 -26.63
C GLU A 49 -30.23 15.51 -25.30
N LEU A 50 -28.92 15.21 -25.31
CA LEU A 50 -28.12 15.07 -24.08
C LEU A 50 -26.89 15.98 -24.13
N LEU A 51 -26.92 17.02 -23.30
CA LEU A 51 -25.82 17.96 -23.15
C LEU A 51 -24.58 17.26 -22.58
N LEU A 52 -23.40 17.77 -22.93
CA LEU A 52 -22.13 17.22 -22.44
C LEU A 52 -22.05 17.27 -20.92
N GLU A 53 -22.54 18.35 -20.31
CA GLU A 53 -22.58 18.55 -18.87
C GLU A 53 -23.43 17.48 -18.17
N GLU A 54 -24.55 17.09 -18.76
CA GLU A 54 -25.42 16.03 -18.23
C GLU A 54 -24.76 14.67 -18.29
N LYS A 55 -24.05 14.37 -19.38
CA LYS A 55 -23.25 13.13 -19.51
C LYS A 55 -22.13 13.08 -18.47
N LEU A 56 -21.41 14.20 -18.28
CA LEU A 56 -20.36 14.29 -17.28
C LEU A 56 -20.93 14.13 -15.87
N ALA A 57 -22.03 14.81 -15.54
CA ALA A 57 -22.71 14.68 -14.27
C ALA A 57 -23.14 13.22 -14.02
N PHE A 58 -23.79 12.59 -15.00
CA PHE A 58 -24.19 11.19 -14.93
C PHE A 58 -22.99 10.25 -14.66
N MET A 59 -21.86 10.43 -15.35
CA MET A 59 -20.67 9.61 -15.15
C MET A 59 -20.01 9.83 -13.80
N HIS A 60 -19.96 11.08 -13.34
CA HIS A 60 -19.47 11.41 -12.01
C HIS A 60 -20.33 10.75 -10.92
N GLU A 61 -21.64 10.90 -10.99
CA GLU A 61 -22.58 10.29 -10.06
C GLU A 61 -22.54 8.77 -10.10
N THR A 62 -22.49 8.18 -11.28
CA THR A 62 -22.38 6.72 -11.48
C THR A 62 -21.10 6.18 -10.85
N ARG A 63 -19.98 6.88 -11.02
CA ARG A 63 -18.72 6.54 -10.37
C ARG A 63 -18.80 6.68 -8.85
N HIS A 64 -19.51 7.69 -8.32
CA HIS A 64 -19.73 7.84 -6.89
C HIS A 64 -20.61 6.71 -6.32
N ALA A 65 -21.64 6.28 -7.02
CA ALA A 65 -22.47 5.15 -6.59
C ALA A 65 -21.76 3.80 -6.69
N PHE A 66 -20.99 3.57 -7.77
CA PHE A 66 -20.28 2.32 -8.02
C PHE A 66 -19.04 2.15 -7.12
N GLY A 67 -18.42 3.25 -6.71
CA GLY A 67 -17.18 3.27 -5.93
C GLY A 67 -15.93 3.03 -6.75
N ARG A 68 -14.78 2.96 -6.08
CA ARG A 68 -13.44 2.95 -6.71
C ARG A 68 -12.59 1.78 -6.24
N THR A 69 -11.62 1.42 -7.07
CA THR A 69 -10.58 0.44 -6.76
C THR A 69 -9.33 1.13 -6.24
N ALA A 70 -8.69 0.58 -5.20
CA ALA A 70 -7.35 0.97 -4.77
C ALA A 70 -6.38 -0.22 -4.77
N LEU A 71 -5.11 0.06 -5.07
CA LEU A 71 -4.00 -0.86 -4.86
C LEU A 71 -3.30 -0.53 -3.55
N LEU A 72 -3.10 -1.54 -2.72
CA LEU A 72 -2.50 -1.47 -1.41
C LEU A 72 -1.23 -2.33 -1.38
N LEU A 73 -0.09 -1.71 -1.10
CA LEU A 73 1.20 -2.39 -0.98
C LEU A 73 1.63 -2.42 0.49
N SER A 74 1.54 -3.60 1.10
CA SER A 74 1.88 -3.81 2.51
C SER A 74 3.39 -3.71 2.78
N GLY A 75 3.75 -3.38 4.01
CA GLY A 75 5.13 -3.48 4.50
C GLY A 75 5.61 -4.93 4.46
N GLY A 76 6.91 -5.16 4.27
CA GLY A 76 7.43 -6.52 4.13
C GLY A 76 8.94 -6.71 4.18
N ALA A 77 9.68 -5.73 4.72
CA ALA A 77 11.15 -5.73 4.77
C ALA A 77 11.78 -6.23 3.45
N SER A 78 12.49 -7.35 3.46
CA SER A 78 13.27 -7.86 2.31
C SER A 78 12.43 -8.39 1.14
N LEU A 79 11.10 -8.45 1.23
CA LEU A 79 10.22 -8.96 0.19
C LEU A 79 9.68 -7.88 -0.77
N GLY A 80 10.23 -6.67 -0.76
CA GLY A 80 9.78 -5.59 -1.65
C GLY A 80 9.86 -5.90 -3.14
N ALA A 81 10.72 -6.82 -3.57
CA ALA A 81 10.78 -7.28 -4.96
C ALA A 81 9.43 -7.86 -5.45
N PHE A 82 8.62 -8.42 -4.55
CA PHE A 82 7.30 -8.94 -4.87
C PHE A 82 6.35 -7.84 -5.37
N HIS A 83 6.37 -6.66 -4.73
CA HIS A 83 5.57 -5.51 -5.14
C HIS A 83 5.94 -5.04 -6.54
N VAL A 84 7.22 -5.16 -6.92
CA VAL A 84 7.69 -4.77 -8.25
C VAL A 84 7.04 -5.66 -9.31
N GLY A 85 6.99 -6.98 -9.10
CA GLY A 85 6.31 -7.91 -10.00
C GLY A 85 4.82 -7.59 -10.15
N VAL A 86 4.12 -7.41 -9.03
CA VAL A 86 2.67 -7.07 -9.04
C VAL A 86 2.42 -5.76 -9.79
N VAL A 87 3.18 -4.71 -9.50
CA VAL A 87 3.00 -3.41 -10.17
C VAL A 87 3.38 -3.49 -11.65
N LYS A 88 4.47 -4.17 -11.99
CA LYS A 88 4.89 -4.39 -13.39
C LYS A 88 3.77 -5.03 -14.20
N THR A 89 3.21 -6.13 -13.71
CA THR A 89 2.09 -6.81 -14.38
C THR A 89 0.88 -5.89 -14.53
N LEU A 90 0.53 -5.10 -13.51
CA LEU A 90 -0.57 -4.14 -13.60
C LEU A 90 -0.31 -3.01 -14.61
N VAL A 91 0.94 -2.59 -14.77
CA VAL A 91 1.34 -1.56 -15.75
C VAL A 91 1.33 -2.12 -17.17
N GLU A 92 1.92 -3.30 -17.40
CA GLU A 92 1.96 -3.97 -18.71
C GLU A 92 0.55 -4.22 -19.26
N HIS A 93 -0.38 -4.61 -18.40
CA HIS A 93 -1.78 -4.84 -18.78
C HIS A 93 -2.67 -3.59 -18.72
N LYS A 94 -2.13 -2.42 -18.35
CA LYS A 94 -2.88 -1.16 -18.19
C LYS A 94 -4.05 -1.26 -17.19
N LEU A 95 -3.85 -2.02 -16.10
CA LEU A 95 -4.84 -2.29 -15.05
C LEU A 95 -4.54 -1.58 -13.73
N LEU A 96 -3.53 -0.71 -13.70
CA LEU A 96 -3.10 0.00 -12.50
C LEU A 96 -4.21 0.94 -11.97
N PRO A 97 -4.69 0.77 -10.72
CA PRO A 97 -5.68 1.66 -10.14
C PRO A 97 -5.13 3.08 -9.96
N ARG A 98 -6.02 4.10 -10.09
CA ARG A 98 -5.64 5.50 -9.83
C ARG A 98 -5.31 5.78 -8.36
N ILE A 99 -5.83 4.98 -7.44
CA ILE A 99 -5.59 5.14 -6.00
C ILE A 99 -4.59 4.06 -5.59
N ILE A 100 -3.45 4.50 -5.10
CA ILE A 100 -2.38 3.62 -4.63
C ILE A 100 -1.99 4.05 -3.23
N ALA A 101 -1.85 3.08 -2.33
CA ALA A 101 -1.36 3.36 -0.99
C ALA A 101 -0.44 2.26 -0.50
N GLY A 102 0.50 2.63 0.36
CA GLY A 102 1.43 1.66 0.92
C GLY A 102 2.15 2.16 2.16
N SER A 103 2.78 1.22 2.83
CA SER A 103 3.53 1.41 4.07
C SER A 103 4.94 0.86 3.88
N SER A 104 5.93 1.45 4.56
CA SER A 104 7.31 0.95 4.55
C SER A 104 7.84 0.75 3.12
N VAL A 105 8.36 -0.44 2.80
CA VAL A 105 8.82 -0.79 1.45
C VAL A 105 7.73 -0.69 0.37
N GLY A 106 6.46 -0.92 0.71
CA GLY A 106 5.33 -0.69 -0.20
C GLY A 106 5.16 0.80 -0.56
N SER A 107 5.43 1.71 0.38
CA SER A 107 5.39 3.16 0.14
C SER A 107 6.46 3.63 -0.86
N ILE A 108 7.64 3.00 -0.87
CA ILE A 108 8.70 3.26 -1.87
C ILE A 108 8.15 2.97 -3.27
N MET A 109 7.55 1.79 -3.45
CA MET A 109 6.99 1.41 -4.74
C MET A 109 5.83 2.31 -5.16
N CYS A 110 4.92 2.64 -4.24
CA CYS A 110 3.83 3.58 -4.49
C CYS A 110 4.35 4.97 -4.89
N SER A 111 5.44 5.44 -4.27
CA SER A 111 6.02 6.75 -4.60
C SER A 111 6.54 6.82 -6.03
N ILE A 112 7.26 5.78 -6.48
CA ILE A 112 7.78 5.67 -7.86
C ILE A 112 6.65 5.67 -8.86
N VAL A 113 5.61 4.90 -8.56
CA VAL A 113 4.41 4.86 -9.38
C VAL A 113 3.78 6.24 -9.42
N ALA A 114 3.53 6.89 -8.28
CA ALA A 114 2.84 8.18 -8.22
C ALA A 114 3.60 9.32 -8.94
N THR A 115 4.93 9.31 -8.92
CA THR A 115 5.76 10.43 -9.41
C THR A 115 6.20 10.32 -10.87
N ARG A 116 5.74 9.33 -11.64
CA ARG A 116 6.16 9.12 -13.04
C ARG A 116 4.99 9.10 -14.00
N SER A 117 5.02 9.88 -15.07
CA SER A 117 3.97 9.83 -16.11
C SER A 117 3.77 8.41 -16.67
N TRP A 118 2.64 8.14 -17.33
CA TRP A 118 2.39 6.80 -17.85
C TRP A 118 3.49 6.27 -18.79
N PRO A 119 4.03 7.06 -19.75
CA PRO A 119 5.15 6.64 -20.58
C PRO A 119 6.44 6.38 -19.80
N GLU A 120 6.76 7.24 -18.82
CA GLU A 120 7.93 7.06 -17.95
C GLU A 120 7.82 5.78 -17.11
N LEU A 121 6.62 5.46 -16.64
CA LEU A 121 6.37 4.25 -15.87
C LEU A 121 6.53 3.00 -16.74
N GLN A 122 6.06 3.04 -18.00
CA GLN A 122 6.26 1.94 -18.94
C GLN A 122 7.74 1.73 -19.26
N SER A 123 8.48 2.80 -19.63
CA SER A 123 9.93 2.71 -19.85
C SER A 123 10.67 2.18 -18.63
N PHE A 124 10.30 2.62 -17.42
CA PHE A 124 10.91 2.13 -16.18
C PHE A 124 10.81 0.60 -16.01
N PHE A 125 9.73 -0.03 -16.47
CA PHE A 125 9.54 -1.48 -16.38
C PHE A 125 10.00 -2.26 -17.63
N GLU A 126 9.98 -1.63 -18.80
CA GLU A 126 10.47 -2.21 -20.06
C GLU A 126 12.01 -2.25 -20.10
N ASP A 127 12.66 -1.20 -19.59
CA ASP A 127 14.11 -1.12 -19.51
C ASP A 127 14.63 -2.04 -18.41
N SER A 128 14.98 -3.26 -18.83
CA SER A 128 15.57 -4.30 -17.98
C SER A 128 16.78 -3.78 -17.19
N TRP A 129 17.52 -2.81 -17.72
CA TRP A 129 18.66 -2.21 -17.04
C TRP A 129 18.27 -1.28 -15.88
N HIS A 130 17.25 -0.43 -16.06
CA HIS A 130 16.78 0.47 -15.00
C HIS A 130 16.04 -0.28 -13.90
N SER A 131 15.25 -1.29 -14.27
CA SER A 131 14.66 -2.21 -13.29
C SER A 131 15.74 -3.00 -12.56
N LEU A 132 16.77 -3.53 -13.23
CA LEU A 132 17.89 -4.23 -12.57
C LEU A 132 18.72 -3.34 -11.64
N GLN A 133 19.05 -2.10 -12.05
CA GLN A 133 19.72 -1.13 -11.18
C GLN A 133 18.85 -0.76 -9.97
N PHE A 134 17.54 -0.60 -10.19
CA PHE A 134 16.58 -0.39 -9.12
C PHE A 134 16.49 -1.59 -8.19
N PHE A 135 16.49 -2.82 -8.73
CA PHE A 135 16.53 -4.05 -7.94
C PHE A 135 17.84 -4.22 -7.18
N ASP A 136 18.98 -3.75 -7.71
CA ASP A 136 20.28 -3.79 -7.05
C ASP A 136 20.35 -2.73 -5.92
N GLN A 137 19.83 -1.52 -6.17
CA GLN A 137 19.69 -0.47 -5.15
C GLN A 137 18.69 -0.86 -4.04
N LEU A 138 17.54 -1.42 -4.41
CA LEU A 138 16.60 -2.03 -3.48
C LEU A 138 17.22 -3.23 -2.78
N GLY A 139 18.02 -4.05 -3.47
CA GLY A 139 18.78 -5.16 -2.89
C GLY A 139 19.76 -4.68 -1.82
N GLY A 140 20.38 -3.52 -2.01
CA GLY A 140 21.14 -2.78 -1.00
C GLY A 140 20.30 -2.40 0.21
N ILE A 141 19.11 -1.82 -0.02
CA ILE A 141 18.15 -1.52 1.06
C ILE A 141 17.72 -2.80 1.79
N PHE A 142 17.43 -3.89 1.06
CA PHE A 142 17.00 -5.16 1.65
C PHE A 142 18.13 -5.86 2.41
N THR A 143 19.36 -5.78 1.93
CA THR A 143 20.54 -6.26 2.67
C THR A 143 20.79 -5.42 3.91
N ILE A 144 20.54 -4.10 3.88
CA ILE A 144 20.54 -3.25 5.07
C ILE A 144 19.46 -3.73 6.04
N PHE A 145 18.18 -3.78 5.63
CA PHE A 145 17.06 -4.27 6.46
C PHE A 145 17.39 -5.63 7.11
N ARG A 146 17.92 -6.58 6.32
CA ARG A 146 18.31 -7.91 6.81
C ARG A 146 19.50 -7.86 7.77
N ARG A 147 20.58 -7.15 7.43
CA ARG A 147 21.79 -7.05 8.26
C ARG A 147 21.47 -6.45 9.62
N VAL A 148 20.55 -5.49 9.69
CA VAL A 148 20.14 -4.92 10.96
C VAL A 148 19.19 -5.84 11.73
N MET A 149 18.24 -6.50 11.05
CA MET A 149 17.36 -7.50 11.68
C MET A 149 18.15 -8.67 12.29
N THR A 150 19.31 -9.00 11.71
CA THR A 150 20.17 -10.12 12.14
C THR A 150 21.37 -9.71 13.01
N GLN A 151 21.90 -8.50 12.85
CA GLN A 151 23.13 -8.03 13.53
C GLN A 151 22.91 -6.78 14.42
N GLY A 152 21.70 -6.22 14.48
CA GLY A 152 21.34 -5.12 15.40
C GLY A 152 22.01 -3.76 15.13
N ALA A 153 22.60 -3.55 13.96
CA ALA A 153 23.31 -2.31 13.64
C ALA A 153 22.35 -1.21 13.15
N VAL A 154 22.12 -0.13 13.90
CA VAL A 154 21.33 1.02 13.43
C VAL A 154 21.99 1.63 12.19
N HIS A 155 21.29 1.68 11.06
CA HIS A 155 21.87 2.18 9.80
C HIS A 155 21.57 3.66 9.59
N GLU A 156 22.46 4.36 8.90
CA GLU A 156 22.30 5.78 8.62
C GLU A 156 21.23 6.01 7.53
N ILE A 157 20.08 6.54 7.94
CA ILE A 157 18.92 6.85 7.09
C ILE A 157 19.23 7.81 5.92
N ARG A 158 20.38 8.51 5.96
CA ARG A 158 20.76 9.51 4.96
C ARG A 158 20.90 8.93 3.55
N GLN A 159 21.41 7.70 3.43
CA GLN A 159 21.54 7.06 2.12
C GLN A 159 20.16 6.81 1.48
N LEU A 160 19.20 6.35 2.28
CA LEU A 160 17.82 6.16 1.85
C LEU A 160 17.18 7.49 1.46
N GLN A 161 17.40 8.56 2.24
CA GLN A 161 16.91 9.90 1.90
C GLN A 161 17.46 10.41 0.56
N VAL A 162 18.78 10.28 0.31
CA VAL A 162 19.39 10.70 -0.96
C VAL A 162 18.83 9.92 -2.13
N LEU A 163 18.69 8.60 -1.99
CA LEU A 163 18.09 7.75 -3.01
C LEU A 163 16.64 8.17 -3.31
N LEU A 164 15.80 8.31 -2.28
CA LEU A 164 14.40 8.68 -2.44
C LEU A 164 14.22 10.08 -3.02
N ARG A 165 15.10 11.04 -2.67
CA ARG A 165 15.12 12.38 -3.27
C ARG A 165 15.36 12.31 -4.78
N ASN A 166 16.33 11.50 -5.21
CA ASN A 166 16.63 11.29 -6.63
C ASN A 166 15.51 10.52 -7.35
N LEU A 167 14.83 9.59 -6.68
CA LEU A 167 13.75 8.80 -7.28
C LEU A 167 12.42 9.56 -7.45
N THR A 168 12.16 10.54 -6.57
CA THR A 168 10.90 11.30 -6.49
C THR A 168 11.03 12.77 -6.89
N ASN A 169 12.23 13.24 -7.27
CA ASN A 169 12.52 14.61 -7.69
C ASN A 169 12.02 15.70 -6.72
N ASN A 170 12.03 15.43 -5.41
CA ASN A 170 11.50 16.34 -4.39
C ASN A 170 10.05 16.77 -4.62
N LEU A 171 9.22 15.93 -5.24
CA LEU A 171 7.81 16.23 -5.46
C LEU A 171 7.01 16.13 -4.15
N THR A 172 6.03 17.02 -4.03
CA THR A 172 4.99 16.98 -3.01
C THR A 172 3.82 16.12 -3.45
N PHE A 173 2.94 15.76 -2.50
CA PHE A 173 1.72 15.03 -2.82
C PHE A 173 0.83 15.74 -3.84
N GLN A 174 0.69 17.06 -3.72
CA GLN A 174 -0.11 17.87 -4.65
C GLN A 174 0.54 17.89 -6.04
N GLU A 175 1.84 18.17 -6.13
CA GLU A 175 2.56 18.22 -7.42
C GLU A 175 2.51 16.87 -8.16
N ALA A 176 2.67 15.75 -7.44
CA ALA A 176 2.56 14.41 -8.03
C ALA A 176 1.14 14.09 -8.51
N TYR A 177 0.12 14.57 -7.79
CA TYR A 177 -1.28 14.43 -8.18
C TYR A 177 -1.59 15.26 -9.44
N ASP A 178 -1.16 16.51 -9.48
CA ASP A 178 -1.41 17.41 -10.62
C ASP A 178 -0.71 16.92 -11.90
N MET A 179 0.48 16.36 -11.77
CA MET A 179 1.25 15.81 -12.89
C MET A 179 0.65 14.51 -13.44
N THR A 180 0.07 13.66 -12.58
CA THR A 180 -0.22 12.26 -12.95
C THR A 180 -1.67 11.81 -12.77
N GLY A 181 -2.47 12.58 -12.03
CA GLY A 181 -3.85 12.27 -11.67
C GLY A 181 -4.01 11.05 -10.76
N ARG A 182 -2.91 10.50 -10.23
CA ARG A 182 -2.92 9.35 -9.31
C ARG A 182 -2.85 9.83 -7.87
N ILE A 183 -3.63 9.16 -7.03
CA ILE A 183 -3.78 9.45 -5.62
C ILE A 183 -2.82 8.54 -4.86
N LEU A 184 -1.81 9.14 -4.24
CA LEU A 184 -0.85 8.47 -3.37
C LEU A 184 -1.29 8.58 -1.91
N GLY A 185 -1.34 7.45 -1.20
CA GLY A 185 -1.52 7.37 0.24
C GLY A 185 -0.34 6.67 0.92
N ILE A 186 0.25 7.29 1.93
CA ILE A 186 1.34 6.69 2.71
C ILE A 186 0.97 6.68 4.19
N THR A 187 1.19 5.56 4.87
CA THR A 187 0.91 5.46 6.30
C THR A 187 2.15 5.73 7.15
N VAL A 188 1.96 6.53 8.20
CA VAL A 188 2.98 6.84 9.20
C VAL A 188 2.39 6.78 10.61
N CYS A 189 3.21 6.34 11.56
CA CYS A 189 2.86 6.23 12.97
C CYS A 189 3.68 7.21 13.80
N SER A 190 3.09 7.78 14.85
CA SER A 190 3.84 8.61 15.79
C SER A 190 4.54 7.73 16.83
N PRO A 191 5.75 8.09 17.32
CA PRO A 191 6.35 7.44 18.48
C PRO A 191 5.56 7.70 19.77
N ARG A 192 4.64 8.68 19.78
CA ARG A 192 3.85 9.05 20.95
C ARG A 192 2.63 8.13 21.07
N LYS A 193 2.45 7.49 22.23
CA LYS A 193 1.38 6.49 22.46
C LYS A 193 -0.05 6.98 22.22
N HIS A 194 -0.31 8.28 22.34
CA HIS A 194 -1.66 8.85 22.25
C HIS A 194 -1.95 9.50 20.90
N GLU A 195 -1.03 9.42 19.94
CA GLU A 195 -1.25 9.96 18.61
C GLU A 195 -1.63 8.84 17.64
N PRO A 196 -2.79 8.93 16.98
CA PRO A 196 -3.21 7.91 16.03
C PRO A 196 -2.33 7.92 14.76
N PRO A 197 -2.24 6.79 14.06
CA PRO A 197 -1.57 6.70 12.78
C PRO A 197 -2.26 7.58 11.73
N ARG A 198 -1.49 8.12 10.79
CA ARG A 198 -1.99 8.98 9.73
C ARG A 198 -1.74 8.37 8.37
N CYS A 199 -2.70 8.56 7.46
CA CYS A 199 -2.55 8.29 6.04
C CYS A 199 -2.38 9.62 5.32
N LEU A 200 -1.15 9.95 4.94
CA LEU A 200 -0.82 11.20 4.26
C LEU A 200 -1.10 11.05 2.76
N ASN A 201 -1.73 12.07 2.19
CA ASN A 201 -2.12 12.13 0.79
C ASN A 201 -2.29 13.60 0.36
N TYR A 202 -2.64 13.83 -0.91
CA TYR A 202 -2.81 15.18 -1.45
C TYR A 202 -3.95 15.99 -0.79
N LEU A 203 -4.97 15.35 -0.21
CA LEU A 203 -6.06 16.06 0.49
C LEU A 203 -5.67 16.43 1.93
N THR A 204 -4.98 15.54 2.64
CA THR A 204 -4.63 15.71 4.05
C THR A 204 -3.34 16.48 4.27
N SER A 205 -2.38 16.30 3.36
CA SER A 205 -1.01 16.82 3.44
C SER A 205 -0.45 17.19 2.06
N PRO A 206 -1.08 18.14 1.33
CA PRO A 206 -0.72 18.48 -0.06
C PRO A 206 0.75 18.91 -0.22
N HIS A 207 1.27 19.66 0.75
CA HIS A 207 2.59 20.28 0.68
C HIS A 207 3.73 19.41 1.23
N VAL A 208 3.42 18.23 1.78
CA VAL A 208 4.44 17.32 2.29
C VAL A 208 5.21 16.71 1.12
N VAL A 209 6.53 16.63 1.25
CA VAL A 209 7.42 16.08 0.23
C VAL A 209 7.48 14.57 0.36
N ILE A 210 7.21 13.88 -0.75
CA ILE A 210 7.00 12.42 -0.79
C ILE A 210 8.21 11.66 -0.23
N TRP A 211 9.44 12.05 -0.59
CA TRP A 211 10.63 11.35 -0.08
C TRP A 211 10.70 11.37 1.44
N SER A 212 10.30 12.46 2.10
CA SER A 212 10.38 12.59 3.56
C SER A 212 9.37 11.68 4.24
N ASP A 213 8.18 11.57 3.66
CA ASP A 213 7.12 10.71 4.16
C ASP A 213 7.42 9.22 3.93
N VAL A 214 7.91 8.85 2.75
CA VAL A 214 8.39 7.48 2.48
C VAL A 214 9.52 7.11 3.44
N THR A 215 10.46 8.03 3.68
CA THR A 215 11.56 7.78 4.64
C THR A 215 11.02 7.56 6.06
N ALA A 216 10.04 8.36 6.49
CA ALA A 216 9.38 8.18 7.78
C ALA A 216 8.58 6.87 7.86
N SER A 217 7.89 6.50 6.78
CA SER A 217 7.15 5.25 6.66
C SER A 217 8.07 4.03 6.63
N CYS A 218 9.34 4.17 6.22
CA CYS A 218 10.35 3.11 6.33
C CYS A 218 11.07 3.09 7.69
N ALA A 219 10.82 4.05 8.59
CA ALA A 219 11.57 4.20 9.84
C ALA A 219 11.08 3.21 10.92
N PHE A 220 11.44 1.94 10.75
CA PHE A 220 11.07 0.87 11.66
C PHE A 220 11.92 0.92 12.95
N PRO A 221 11.32 0.83 14.16
CA PRO A 221 12.02 0.84 15.43
C PRO A 221 13.12 -0.22 15.51
N GLY A 222 14.33 0.19 15.88
CA GLY A 222 15.50 -0.69 15.95
C GLY A 222 16.27 -0.82 14.63
N LEU A 223 15.64 -0.48 13.50
CA LEU A 223 16.30 -0.42 12.20
C LEU A 223 16.79 0.99 11.87
N PHE A 224 15.87 1.96 11.98
CA PHE A 224 16.10 3.35 11.65
C PHE A 224 15.54 4.27 12.74
N GLU A 225 16.14 5.46 12.88
CA GLU A 225 15.62 6.49 13.77
C GLU A 225 14.33 7.11 13.22
N ALA A 226 13.45 7.54 14.12
CA ALA A 226 12.23 8.26 13.75
C ALA A 226 12.56 9.55 12.98
N GLN A 227 11.84 9.81 11.89
CA GLN A 227 12.14 10.88 10.94
C GLN A 227 11.15 12.02 11.02
N GLU A 228 11.57 13.22 10.63
CA GLU A 228 10.71 14.38 10.52
C GLU A 228 10.11 14.48 9.11
N LEU A 229 8.87 14.93 9.02
CA LEU A 229 8.23 15.22 7.74
C LEU A 229 8.66 16.60 7.25
N MET A 230 8.97 16.68 5.97
CA MET A 230 9.34 17.92 5.29
C MET A 230 8.19 18.36 4.38
N ALA A 231 7.98 19.67 4.27
CA ALA A 231 7.03 20.28 3.36
C ALA A 231 7.70 21.38 2.55
N LYS A 232 7.12 21.71 1.40
CA LYS A 232 7.49 22.92 0.66
C LYS A 232 6.68 24.10 1.18
N ASP A 233 7.37 25.21 1.43
CA ASP A 233 6.70 26.48 1.68
C ASP A 233 6.23 27.13 0.37
N ARG A 234 5.79 28.39 0.45
CA ARG A 234 5.33 29.16 -0.72
C ARG A 234 6.46 29.56 -1.67
N SER A 235 7.71 29.66 -1.20
CA SER A 235 8.88 29.92 -2.04
C SER A 235 9.43 28.64 -2.68
N GLY A 236 8.97 27.47 -2.25
CA GLY A 236 9.43 26.16 -2.72
C GLY A 236 10.57 25.59 -1.89
N ASP A 237 10.91 26.23 -0.77
CA ASP A 237 11.97 25.80 0.13
C ASP A 237 11.48 24.68 1.06
N LEU A 238 12.40 23.78 1.42
CA LEU A 238 12.10 22.64 2.29
C LEU A 238 12.11 23.04 3.76
N VAL A 239 10.94 23.01 4.39
CA VAL A 239 10.73 23.33 5.80
C VAL A 239 10.14 22.15 6.56
N PRO A 240 10.35 22.02 7.89
CA PRO A 240 9.66 21.01 8.69
C PRO A 240 8.14 21.20 8.63
N TYR A 241 7.40 20.12 8.36
CA TYR A 241 5.94 20.17 8.22
C TYR A 241 5.22 20.56 9.52
N HIS A 242 5.76 20.14 10.66
CA HIS A 242 5.28 20.57 11.96
C HIS A 242 6.25 21.58 12.56
N PRO A 243 5.81 22.82 12.85
CA PRO A 243 6.66 23.78 13.51
C PRO A 243 7.06 23.26 14.90
N PRO A 244 8.28 23.54 15.38
CA PRO A 244 8.66 23.26 16.75
C PRO A 244 7.69 23.99 17.69
N PHE A 245 7.05 23.23 18.58
CA PHE A 245 6.16 23.79 19.61
C PHE A 245 7.01 24.59 20.61
N HIS A 246 6.94 25.93 20.55
CA HIS A 246 7.47 26.82 21.57
C HIS A 246 6.32 27.23 22.50
N LEU A 247 6.04 26.42 23.53
CA LEU A 247 5.08 26.76 24.58
C LEU A 247 5.80 26.71 25.92
N GLY A 248 5.97 27.87 26.55
CA GLY A 248 6.36 27.99 27.96
C GLY A 248 7.85 28.19 28.22
N SER A 249 8.13 29.11 29.15
CA SER A 249 9.41 29.67 29.55
C SER A 249 10.36 28.74 30.33
N ASP A 250 10.36 27.44 30.05
CA ASP A 250 11.29 26.50 30.70
C ASP A 250 12.26 25.95 29.65
N ALA A 251 13.38 26.65 29.52
CA ALA A 251 14.52 26.32 28.67
C ALA A 251 15.31 25.09 29.18
N THR A 252 14.63 23.98 29.41
CA THR A 252 15.27 22.68 29.62
C THR A 252 15.30 21.90 28.30
N SER A 253 16.37 22.13 27.54
CA SER A 253 16.95 21.20 26.56
C SER A 253 15.98 20.40 25.66
N GLY A 254 15.68 20.95 24.48
CA GLY A 254 15.24 20.19 23.31
C GLY A 254 13.81 20.49 22.86
N ALA A 255 13.63 21.53 22.04
CA ALA A 255 12.40 21.69 21.26
C ALA A 255 12.25 20.46 20.35
N SER A 256 11.52 19.43 20.80
CA SER A 256 11.45 18.17 20.07
C SER A 256 10.56 18.36 18.85
N SER A 257 11.18 18.43 17.68
CA SER A 257 10.53 18.27 16.40
C SER A 257 9.64 17.01 16.39
N ARG A 258 8.47 17.09 15.75
CA ARG A 258 7.55 15.95 15.68
C ARG A 258 8.11 14.92 14.71
N ARG A 259 8.51 13.77 15.26
CA ARG A 259 9.05 12.64 14.49
C ARG A 259 7.99 11.57 14.24
N TRP A 260 8.21 10.78 13.21
CA TRP A 260 7.33 9.75 12.69
C TRP A 260 8.12 8.44 12.46
N ARG A 261 7.39 7.33 12.48
CA ARG A 261 7.90 5.97 12.35
C ARG A 261 7.05 5.18 11.35
N ASP A 262 7.53 3.97 11.06
CA ASP A 262 6.90 3.05 10.12
C ASP A 262 5.42 2.81 10.40
N GLY A 263 4.59 3.00 9.36
CA GLY A 263 3.14 2.84 9.39
C GLY A 263 2.69 1.40 9.68
N SER A 264 3.48 0.41 9.26
CA SER A 264 3.15 -1.02 9.39
C SER A 264 2.96 -1.47 10.84
N LEU A 265 3.53 -0.76 11.82
CA LEU A 265 3.44 -1.09 13.24
C LEU A 265 2.03 -0.99 13.82
N GLU A 266 1.23 -0.04 13.33
CA GLU A 266 -0.12 0.19 13.86
C GLU A 266 -1.20 0.06 12.78
N VAL A 267 -0.96 0.61 11.58
CA VAL A 267 -1.88 0.54 10.44
C VAL A 267 -1.07 0.38 9.16
N ASP A 268 -0.83 -0.88 8.79
CA ASP A 268 -0.13 -1.21 7.56
C ASP A 268 -0.94 -0.81 6.32
N LEU A 269 -2.25 -1.11 6.31
CA LEU A 269 -3.13 -0.84 5.19
C LEU A 269 -4.27 0.13 5.61
N PRO A 270 -4.30 1.39 5.12
CA PRO A 270 -5.27 2.39 5.57
C PRO A 270 -6.63 2.25 4.86
N MET A 271 -7.24 1.06 4.90
CA MET A 271 -8.46 0.77 4.16
C MET A 271 -9.62 1.69 4.56
N MET A 272 -9.82 1.95 5.86
CA MET A 272 -10.91 2.81 6.33
C MET A 272 -10.73 4.26 5.86
N GLN A 273 -9.53 4.82 5.98
CA GLN A 273 -9.24 6.18 5.53
C GLN A 273 -9.43 6.31 4.00
N LEU A 274 -9.09 5.29 3.22
CA LEU A 274 -9.32 5.29 1.78
C LEU A 274 -10.80 5.13 1.41
N LYS A 275 -11.59 4.38 2.20
CA LYS A 275 -13.06 4.31 2.06
C LYS A 275 -13.66 5.70 2.24
N GLU A 276 -13.27 6.39 3.31
CA GLU A 276 -13.82 7.69 3.69
C GLU A 276 -13.40 8.81 2.73
N LEU A 277 -12.10 8.96 2.46
CA LEU A 277 -11.58 10.08 1.68
C LEU A 277 -11.83 9.95 0.18
N PHE A 278 -11.79 8.71 -0.35
CA PHE A 278 -11.78 8.49 -1.78
C PHE A 278 -12.90 7.58 -2.29
N ASN A 279 -13.85 7.19 -1.43
CA ASN A 279 -14.97 6.30 -1.80
C ASN A 279 -14.48 5.00 -2.45
N VAL A 280 -13.43 4.42 -1.88
CA VAL A 280 -12.89 3.12 -2.31
C VAL A 280 -13.71 2.02 -1.67
N ASN A 281 -14.21 1.08 -2.46
CA ASN A 281 -14.97 -0.06 -1.97
C ASN A 281 -14.40 -1.40 -2.44
N HIS A 282 -13.25 -1.40 -3.13
CA HIS A 282 -12.59 -2.59 -3.59
C HIS A 282 -11.06 -2.45 -3.50
N PHE A 283 -10.43 -3.39 -2.82
CA PHE A 283 -9.03 -3.34 -2.46
C PHE A 283 -8.26 -4.49 -3.09
N ILE A 284 -7.24 -4.14 -3.87
CA ILE A 284 -6.21 -5.07 -4.33
C ILE A 284 -5.04 -4.92 -3.37
N VAL A 285 -4.75 -5.96 -2.59
CA VAL A 285 -3.68 -5.95 -1.58
C VAL A 285 -2.55 -6.84 -2.07
N SER A 286 -1.34 -6.31 -2.14
CA SER A 286 -0.12 -7.08 -2.28
C SER A 286 0.48 -7.28 -0.90
N GLN A 287 0.49 -8.53 -0.41
CA GLN A 287 0.94 -8.86 0.94
C GLN A 287 2.36 -9.43 0.93
N ALA A 288 3.30 -8.65 1.46
CA ALA A 288 4.72 -9.02 1.55
C ALA A 288 5.19 -9.35 2.98
N ASN A 289 4.30 -9.32 3.97
CA ASN A 289 4.65 -9.55 5.36
C ASN A 289 4.96 -11.03 5.67
N GLN A 290 6.22 -11.29 6.06
CA GLN A 290 6.74 -12.64 6.34
C GLN A 290 6.03 -13.36 7.50
N HIS A 291 5.53 -12.61 8.49
CA HIS A 291 4.93 -13.14 9.71
C HIS A 291 3.46 -13.55 9.55
N ILE A 292 2.82 -13.13 8.46
CA ILE A 292 1.38 -13.34 8.20
C ILE A 292 1.17 -14.45 7.17
N ALA A 293 2.16 -14.68 6.30
CA ALA A 293 2.12 -15.76 5.32
C ALA A 293 1.96 -17.18 5.95
N PRO A 294 2.60 -17.54 7.08
CA PRO A 294 2.39 -18.84 7.72
C PRO A 294 0.96 -19.08 8.25
N PRO A 295 0.34 -18.17 9.07
CA PRO A 295 -1.02 -18.38 9.54
C PRO A 295 -2.07 -18.34 8.42
N LEU A 296 -1.92 -17.46 7.41
CA LEU A 296 -2.82 -17.45 6.25
C LEU A 296 -2.78 -18.79 5.49
N ARG A 297 -1.60 -19.38 5.33
CA ARG A 297 -1.47 -20.67 4.65
C ARG A 297 -1.98 -21.84 5.48
N ILE A 298 -1.79 -21.82 6.80
CA ILE A 298 -2.39 -22.83 7.69
C ILE A 298 -3.92 -22.76 7.56
N LYS A 299 -4.50 -21.55 7.56
CA LYS A 299 -5.93 -21.33 7.30
C LYS A 299 -6.33 -21.91 5.94
N GLU A 300 -5.58 -21.65 4.88
CA GLU A 300 -5.85 -22.22 3.54
C GLU A 300 -5.75 -23.74 3.49
N PHE A 301 -4.72 -24.32 4.11
CA PHE A 301 -4.48 -25.76 4.12
C PHE A 301 -5.54 -26.49 4.95
N VAL A 302 -5.84 -26.00 6.15
CA VAL A 302 -6.90 -26.53 7.02
C VAL A 302 -8.26 -26.45 6.32
N ARG A 303 -8.50 -25.38 5.54
CA ARG A 303 -9.74 -25.22 4.78
C ARG A 303 -9.82 -26.12 3.55
N ALA A 304 -8.70 -26.32 2.85
CA ALA A 304 -8.62 -27.20 1.69
C ALA A 304 -8.74 -28.69 2.07
N TYR A 305 -8.19 -29.09 3.22
CA TYR A 305 -8.17 -30.49 3.66
C TYR A 305 -9.36 -30.88 4.56
N GLY A 306 -9.91 -29.94 5.34
CA GLY A 306 -10.92 -30.24 6.36
C GLY A 306 -12.35 -29.78 6.06
N GLY A 307 -12.62 -29.29 4.84
CA GLY A 307 -13.95 -28.86 4.41
C GLY A 307 -14.56 -27.71 5.23
N ASN A 308 -15.88 -27.52 5.14
CA ASN A 308 -16.59 -26.38 5.74
C ASN A 308 -16.50 -26.31 7.28
N PHE A 309 -16.32 -27.44 7.96
CA PHE A 309 -16.20 -27.45 9.42
C PHE A 309 -14.83 -26.95 9.87
N ALA A 310 -13.76 -27.45 9.27
CA ALA A 310 -12.42 -26.97 9.57
C ALA A 310 -12.21 -25.51 9.15
N ALA A 311 -12.88 -25.07 8.07
CA ALA A 311 -12.96 -23.66 7.68
C ALA A 311 -13.46 -22.77 8.82
N LYS A 312 -14.60 -23.14 9.41
CA LYS A 312 -15.23 -22.41 10.52
C LYS A 312 -14.37 -22.47 11.77
N LEU A 313 -13.73 -23.60 12.06
CA LEU A 313 -12.84 -23.75 13.21
C LEU A 313 -11.56 -22.89 13.08
N ALA A 314 -10.98 -22.83 11.88
CA ALA A 314 -9.85 -21.96 11.58
C ALA A 314 -10.24 -20.49 11.73
N GLN A 315 -11.43 -20.11 11.22
CA GLN A 315 -11.96 -18.76 11.38
C GLN A 315 -12.22 -18.41 12.85
N LEU A 316 -12.75 -19.35 13.64
CA LEU A 316 -12.98 -19.16 15.07
C LEU A 316 -11.67 -19.00 15.84
N THR A 317 -10.66 -19.82 15.52
CA THR A 317 -9.32 -19.69 16.09
C THR A 317 -8.69 -18.33 15.74
N GLU A 318 -8.82 -17.88 14.49
CA GLU A 318 -8.34 -16.57 14.07
C GLU A 318 -9.03 -15.43 14.85
N MET A 319 -10.37 -15.51 14.98
CA MET A 319 -11.14 -14.54 15.76
C MET A 319 -10.73 -14.53 17.23
N GLU A 320 -10.49 -15.70 17.83
CA GLU A 320 -10.03 -15.81 19.22
C GLU A 320 -8.62 -15.22 19.38
N VAL A 321 -7.68 -15.52 18.48
CA VAL A 321 -6.33 -14.94 18.51
C VAL A 321 -6.39 -13.43 18.38
N LYS A 322 -7.16 -12.90 17.41
CA LYS A 322 -7.38 -11.46 17.25
C LYS A 322 -8.01 -10.86 18.50
N HIS A 323 -9.01 -11.52 19.08
CA HIS A 323 -9.67 -11.07 20.30
C HIS A 323 -8.71 -11.03 21.49
N ARG A 324 -7.89 -12.06 21.68
CA ARG A 324 -6.86 -12.10 22.72
C ARG A 324 -5.80 -11.02 22.51
N CYS A 325 -5.36 -10.79 21.28
CA CYS A 325 -4.48 -9.67 20.97
C CYS A 325 -5.11 -8.34 21.37
N HIS A 326 -6.39 -8.09 21.05
CA HIS A 326 -7.11 -6.89 21.47
C HIS A 326 -7.21 -6.77 23.01
N GLN A 327 -7.49 -7.87 23.72
CA GLN A 327 -7.49 -7.87 25.19
C GLN A 327 -6.10 -7.50 25.76
N VAL A 328 -5.02 -8.03 25.20
CA VAL A 328 -3.65 -7.68 25.62
C VAL A 328 -3.36 -6.19 25.36
N LEU A 329 -3.90 -5.63 24.27
CA LEU A 329 -3.79 -4.20 23.95
C LEU A 329 -4.57 -3.34 24.95
N GLU A 330 -5.81 -3.70 25.29
CA GLU A 330 -6.63 -3.00 26.28
C GLU A 330 -6.04 -3.07 27.69
N LEU A 331 -5.41 -4.19 28.05
CA LEU A 331 -4.75 -4.40 29.34
C LEU A 331 -3.40 -3.66 29.46
N GLY A 332 -2.88 -3.09 28.36
CA GLY A 332 -1.71 -2.20 28.40
C GLY A 332 -0.35 -2.88 28.61
N PHE A 333 -0.23 -4.18 28.31
CA PHE A 333 1.05 -4.90 28.45
C PHE A 333 2.14 -4.36 27.50
N PRO A 334 3.44 -4.44 27.88
CA PRO A 334 4.55 -3.90 27.09
C PRO A 334 4.77 -4.59 25.73
N LEU A 335 4.09 -5.71 25.48
CA LEU A 335 4.08 -6.41 24.18
C LEU A 335 3.07 -5.82 23.18
N GLY A 336 2.42 -4.70 23.50
CA GLY A 336 1.36 -4.10 22.68
C GLY A 336 1.76 -3.78 21.23
N GLY A 337 3.04 -3.51 20.94
CA GLY A 337 3.49 -3.31 19.55
C GLY A 337 3.36 -4.56 18.68
N ILE A 338 3.66 -5.74 19.24
CA ILE A 338 3.57 -7.02 18.51
C ILE A 338 2.11 -7.45 18.39
N ALA A 339 1.32 -7.27 19.46
CA ALA A 339 -0.12 -7.54 19.41
C ALA A 339 -0.86 -6.64 18.41
N LYS A 340 -0.45 -5.36 18.28
CA LYS A 340 -0.97 -4.43 17.25
C LYS A 340 -0.66 -4.89 15.84
N LEU A 341 0.53 -5.45 15.59
CA LEU A 341 0.83 -6.04 14.29
C LEU A 341 -0.20 -7.14 13.99
N PHE A 342 -0.25 -8.21 14.77
CA PHE A 342 -1.14 -9.35 14.47
C PHE A 342 -2.65 -9.04 14.42
N ALA A 343 -3.11 -7.98 15.09
CA ALA A 343 -4.51 -7.58 15.13
C ALA A 343 -5.03 -6.92 13.83
N GLN A 344 -4.15 -6.49 12.90
CA GLN A 344 -4.55 -5.71 11.73
C GLN A 344 -5.33 -6.53 10.68
N ASP A 345 -6.06 -5.82 9.82
CA ASP A 345 -6.68 -6.39 8.63
C ASP A 345 -5.65 -6.47 7.49
N TRP A 346 -5.36 -7.69 7.09
CA TRP A 346 -4.29 -8.03 6.13
C TRP A 346 -4.81 -8.49 4.77
N GLU A 347 -6.12 -8.72 4.68
CA GLU A 347 -6.79 -9.25 3.49
C GLU A 347 -7.67 -8.14 2.88
N GLY A 348 -7.53 -7.92 1.57
CA GLY A 348 -8.49 -7.14 0.77
C GLY A 348 -9.39 -8.05 -0.06
N ASP A 349 -10.24 -7.45 -0.90
CA ASP A 349 -11.11 -8.19 -1.84
C ASP A 349 -10.28 -9.12 -2.75
N VAL A 350 -9.14 -8.63 -3.21
CA VAL A 350 -8.14 -9.40 -3.96
C VAL A 350 -6.82 -9.30 -3.21
N THR A 351 -6.38 -10.39 -2.60
CA THR A 351 -5.09 -10.44 -1.89
C THR A 351 -4.10 -11.28 -2.69
N VAL A 352 -3.05 -10.64 -3.18
CA VAL A 352 -1.94 -11.24 -3.90
C VAL A 352 -0.86 -11.56 -2.88
N VAL A 353 -0.63 -12.87 -2.66
CA VAL A 353 0.33 -13.38 -1.67
C VAL A 353 1.43 -14.14 -2.39
N MET A 354 2.66 -13.97 -1.96
CA MET A 354 3.78 -14.75 -2.49
C MET A 354 3.63 -16.24 -2.10
N PRO A 355 3.73 -17.17 -3.06
CA PRO A 355 3.68 -18.60 -2.77
C PRO A 355 4.98 -19.05 -2.09
N ALA A 356 5.08 -18.88 -0.77
CA ALA A 356 6.32 -19.15 -0.06
C ALA A 356 6.55 -20.66 0.12
N THR A 357 7.43 -21.26 -0.67
CA THR A 357 7.91 -22.64 -0.43
C THR A 357 8.80 -22.66 0.82
N LEU A 358 8.81 -23.72 1.63
CA LEU A 358 9.71 -23.82 2.81
C LEU A 358 11.20 -23.61 2.43
N ALA A 359 11.60 -24.06 1.24
CA ALA A 359 12.90 -23.79 0.65
C ALA A 359 13.13 -22.31 0.26
N GLN A 360 12.06 -21.56 -0.02
CA GLN A 360 12.13 -20.11 -0.22
C GLN A 360 12.23 -19.39 1.11
N TYR A 361 11.66 -19.88 2.22
CA TYR A 361 11.93 -19.29 3.55
C TYR A 361 13.40 -19.44 3.96
N SER A 362 14.02 -20.60 3.73
CA SER A 362 15.47 -20.76 3.97
C SER A 362 16.32 -19.95 2.99
N LYS A 363 15.80 -19.62 1.80
CA LYS A 363 16.47 -18.77 0.80
C LYS A 363 16.15 -17.27 0.93
N ILE A 364 15.07 -16.88 1.61
CA ILE A 364 14.78 -15.51 2.06
C ILE A 364 15.83 -15.10 3.10
N ILE A 365 16.42 -16.08 3.79
CA ILE A 365 17.60 -15.94 4.64
C ILE A 365 18.89 -15.83 3.81
N GLN A 366 18.87 -15.98 2.48
CA GLN A 366 20.03 -15.77 1.59
C GLN A 366 19.74 -14.57 0.66
N ASN A 367 20.78 -13.93 0.10
CA ASN A 367 20.56 -12.81 -0.82
C ASN A 367 19.76 -13.32 -2.02
N PRO A 368 18.68 -12.63 -2.45
CA PRO A 368 18.01 -12.99 -3.69
C PRO A 368 19.03 -12.86 -4.83
N SER A 369 19.24 -13.94 -5.55
CA SER A 369 20.08 -13.91 -6.75
C SER A 369 19.40 -13.04 -7.82
N THR A 370 20.17 -12.40 -8.70
CA THR A 370 19.64 -11.62 -9.84
C THR A 370 18.66 -12.42 -10.69
N LEU A 371 18.84 -13.74 -10.75
CA LEU A 371 17.94 -14.69 -11.41
C LEU A 371 16.58 -14.85 -10.69
N GLU A 372 16.56 -14.77 -9.36
CA GLU A 372 15.35 -14.85 -8.54
C GLU A 372 14.57 -13.53 -8.52
N LEU A 373 15.26 -12.40 -8.60
CA LEU A 373 14.64 -11.10 -8.85
C LEU A 373 13.95 -11.08 -10.22
N GLN A 374 14.57 -11.66 -11.25
CA GLN A 374 13.94 -11.87 -12.55
C GLN A 374 12.72 -12.83 -12.49
N LYS A 375 12.76 -13.88 -11.66
CA LYS A 375 11.63 -14.81 -11.46
C LYS A 375 10.51 -14.25 -10.57
N ALA A 376 10.78 -13.23 -9.76
CA ALA A 376 9.76 -12.52 -9.01
C ALA A 376 9.11 -11.40 -9.83
N ALA A 377 9.82 -10.93 -10.87
CA ALA A 377 9.37 -9.91 -11.82
C ALA A 377 8.68 -10.47 -13.08
N ASN A 378 8.69 -11.79 -13.27
CA ASN A 378 8.01 -12.53 -14.34
C ASN A 378 7.04 -13.53 -13.72
#